data_AF-F0BK06-F1
#
_entry.id   AF-F0BK06-F1
#
_cell.length_a   1.000
_cell.length_b   1.000
_cell.length_c   1.000
_cell.angle_alpha   90.00
_cell.angle_beta   90.00
_cell.angle_gamma   90.00
#
_symmetry.space_group_name_H-M   'P 1'
#
loop_
_entity.id
_entity.type
_entity.pdbx_description
1 polymer ?
#
loop_
_entity_poly.entity_id
_entity_poly.type
_entity_poly.pdbx_seq_one_letter_code
_entity_poly.pdbx_strand_id
1 'polypeptide(L)' 'MHIFRTLSEVREQTEHWLADYNQQIPHDSLGGLTPAEFRDQHQPQTSSFSWH' A
#
# COMPACT_ATOMS: atom_id res chain seq x y z
N MET A 1 -2.33 22.97 19.57
CA MET A 1 -3.20 22.95 18.37
C MET A 1 -3.11 21.56 17.79
N HIS A 2 -4.22 20.84 17.71
CA HIS A 2 -4.27 19.50 17.11
C HIS A 2 -4.86 19.61 15.70
N ILE A 3 -4.19 18.99 14.73
CA ILE A 3 -4.61 19.00 13.32
C ILE A 3 -5.92 18.22 13.15
N PHE A 4 -6.13 17.20 13.99
CA PHE A 4 -7.33 16.39 14.03
C PHE A 4 -8.04 16.53 15.38
N ARG A 5 -9.38 16.50 15.35
CA ARG A 5 -10.27 16.63 16.50
C ARG A 5 -10.73 15.26 16.99
N THR A 6 -10.77 14.25 16.12
CA THR A 6 -11.19 12.90 16.47
C THR A 6 -10.30 11.82 15.85
N LEU A 7 -10.34 10.62 16.41
CA LEU A 7 -9.67 9.46 15.80
C LEU A 7 -10.30 9.05 14.46
N SER A 8 -11.59 9.33 14.27
CA SER A 8 -12.28 9.02 13.00
C SER A 8 -11.72 9.84 11.85
N GLU A 9 -11.46 11.14 12.05
CA GLU A 9 -10.85 12.01 11.04
C GLU A 9 -9.45 11.52 10.63
N VAL A 10 -8.65 11.07 11.60
CA VAL A 10 -7.32 10.48 11.31
C VAL A 10 -7.47 9.21 10.48
N ARG A 11 -8.45 8.37 10.83
CA ARG A 11 -8.67 7.07 10.19
C ARG A 11 -9.11 7.25 8.73
N GLU A 12 -10.07 8.13 8.49
CA GLU A 12 -10.54 8.49 7.14
C GLU A 12 -9.41 9.05 6.27
N GLN A 13 -8.63 10.01 6.79
CA GLN A 13 -7.53 10.58 6.03
C GLN A 13 -6.43 9.54 5.73
N THR A 14 -6.18 8.63 6.68
CA THR A 14 -5.21 7.54 6.50
C THR A 14 -5.69 6.55 5.43
N GLU A 15 -6.98 6.22 5.41
CA GLU A 15 -7.57 5.34 4.40
C GLU A 15 -7.46 5.92 3.00
N HIS A 16 -7.76 7.22 2.83
CA HIS A 16 -7.57 7.91 1.55
C HIS A 16 -6.10 7.88 1.11
N TRP A 17 -5.18 8.24 2.01
CA TRP A 17 -3.75 8.21 1.70
C TRP A 17 -3.26 6.81 1.33
N LEU A 18 -3.74 5.78 2.03
CA LEU A 18 -3.37 4.39 1.76
C LEU A 18 -3.85 3.92 0.38
N ALA A 19 -5.03 4.37 -0.05
CA ALA A 19 -5.54 4.09 -1.40
C ALA A 19 -4.63 4.74 -2.45
N ASP A 20 -4.32 6.03 -2.31
CA ASP A 20 -3.46 6.75 -3.24
C ASP A 20 -2.04 6.15 -3.28
N TYR A 21 -1.45 5.88 -2.11
CA TYR A 21 -0.13 5.27 -2.00
C TYR A 21 -0.06 3.93 -2.73
N ASN A 22 -1.05 3.06 -2.53
CA ASN A 22 -1.02 1.72 -3.12
C ASN A 22 -1.38 1.70 -4.61
N GLN A 23 -2.24 2.62 -5.07
CA GLN A 23 -2.86 2.52 -6.40
C GLN A 23 -2.51 3.63 -7.36
N GLN A 24 -2.01 4.78 -6.89
CA GLN A 24 -1.85 5.98 -7.72
C GLN A 24 -0.43 6.55 -7.70
N ILE A 25 0.30 6.44 -6.58
CA ILE A 25 1.61 7.06 -6.44
C ILE A 25 2.71 6.15 -7.00
N PRO A 26 3.45 6.57 -8.04
CA PRO A 26 4.61 5.83 -8.54
C PRO A 26 5.79 5.95 -7.58
N HIS A 27 6.55 4.86 -7.41
CA HIS A 27 7.69 4.80 -6.48
C HIS A 27 8.98 4.52 -7.25
N ASP A 28 9.98 5.39 -7.11
CA ASP A 28 11.29 5.23 -7.76
C ASP A 28 11.97 3.90 -7.39
N SER A 29 11.82 3.46 -6.14
CA SER A 29 12.34 2.16 -5.66
C SER A 29 11.69 0.96 -6.35
N LEU A 30 10.49 1.14 -6.90
CA LEU A 30 9.76 0.15 -7.70
C LEU A 30 9.91 0.39 -9.20
N GLY A 31 10.86 1.23 -9.62
CA GLY A 31 11.06 1.57 -11.03
C GLY A 31 9.99 2.49 -11.60
N GLY A 32 9.35 3.30 -10.75
CA GLY A 32 8.26 4.21 -11.14
C GLY A 32 6.88 3.56 -11.16
N LEU A 33 6.74 2.36 -10.60
CA LEU A 33 5.45 1.67 -10.46
C LEU A 33 4.76 2.02 -9.14
N THR A 34 3.44 1.91 -9.14
CA THR A 34 2.66 1.84 -7.90
C THR A 34 2.89 0.47 -7.21
N PRO A 35 2.66 0.37 -5.89
CA PRO A 35 2.75 -0.90 -5.17
C PRO A 35 1.82 -1.98 -5.74
N ALA A 36 0.61 -1.61 -6.16
CA ALA A 36 -0.33 -2.54 -6.79
C ALA A 36 0.21 -3.08 -8.13
N GLU A 37 0.70 -2.21 -9.01
CA GLU A 37 1.29 -2.63 -10.29
C GLU A 37 2.52 -3.52 -10.08
N PHE A 38 3.38 -3.16 -9.14
CA PHE A 38 4.56 -3.98 -8.82
C PHE A 38 4.16 -5.39 -8.37
N ARG A 39 3.17 -5.51 -7.48
CA ARG A 39 2.65 -6.80 -7.02
C ARG A 39 2.08 -7.62 -8.17
N ASP A 40 1.32 -7.00 -9.06
CA ASP A 40 0.68 -7.69 -10.18
C ASP A 40 1.73 -8.24 -11.17
N GLN A 41 2.87 -7.54 -11.32
CA GLN A 41 4.02 -8.00 -12.10
C GLN A 41 4.83 -9.11 -11.42
N HIS A 42 4.87 -9.12 -10.08
CA HIS A 42 5.73 -10.02 -9.30
C HIS A 42 4.90 -11.01 -8.47
N GLN A 43 3.88 -11.63 -9.08
CA GLN A 43 3.00 -12.58 -8.41
C GLN A 43 3.83 -13.54 -7.54
N PRO A 44 3.61 -13.54 -6.21
CA PRO A 44 4.39 -14.37 -5.32
C PRO A 44 4.14 -15.83 -5.69
N GLN A 45 5.19 -16.51 -6.14
CA GLN A 45 5.17 -17.95 -6.26
C GLN A 45 4.92 -18.50 -4.85
N THR A 46 3.79 -19.16 -4.64
CA THR A 46 3.56 -19.87 -3.39
C THR A 46 4.64 -20.93 -3.28
N SER A 47 5.53 -20.79 -2.29
CA SER A 47 6.51 -21.83 -2.00
C SER A 47 5.77 -23.15 -1.80
N SER A 48 6.12 -24.16 -2.59
CA SER A 48 5.55 -25.51 -2.43
C SER A 48 6.11 -26.25 -1.21
N PHE A 49 6.86 -25.55 -0.36
CA PHE A 49 7.48 -26.12 0.81
C PHE A 49 6.43 -26.42 1.88
N SER A 50 6.03 -27.68 1.97
CA SER A 50 5.21 -28.19 3.06
C SER A 50 6.11 -28.45 4.25
N TRP A 51 5.91 -27.73 5.36
CA TRP A 51 6.57 -28.03 6.62
C TRP A 51 6.00 -29.35 7.17
N HIS A 52 6.79 -30.42 7.13
CA HIS A 52 6.51 -31.70 7.80
C HIS A 52 6.99 -31.67 9.25
#